data_AF-A0A7C7JVD5-F1
#
_entry.id   AF-A0A7C7JVD5-F1
#
_cell.length_a   1.000
_cell.length_b   1.000
_cell.length_c   1.000
_cell.angle_alpha   90.00
_cell.angle_beta   90.00
_cell.angle_gamma   90.00
#
_symmetry.space_group_name_H-M   'P 1'
#
loop_
_entity.id
_entity.type
_entity.pdbx_description
1 polymer ?
#
loop_
_entity_poly.entity_id
_entity_poly.type
_entity_poly.pdbx_seq_one_letter_code
_entity_poly.pdbx_strand_id
1 'polypeptide(L)'
;MKKKLLFLMVVLYCTLNYAQVGIGTTTPDPSSILEVESSTLGMLTPRMTTAQRNAIASPANGLLVYDTDFGLFYFYDNTSWQPLSSSQRNNYKLVKDVSDLSAELTAGGGTEYLLDTNTLYEINGTINLAVPINLNDAYISGEDTNEDILVAT
;
A
#
# COMPACT_ATOMS: atom_id res chain seq x y z
N MET A 1 10.52 -5.11 59.10
CA MET A 1 9.61 -4.49 58.11
C MET A 1 10.35 -3.85 56.94
N LYS A 2 11.44 -3.09 57.16
CA LYS A 2 12.22 -2.41 56.09
C LYS A 2 12.71 -3.32 54.94
N LYS A 3 13.19 -4.54 55.24
CA LYS A 3 13.62 -5.51 54.21
C LYS A 3 12.48 -6.03 53.32
N LYS A 4 11.27 -6.19 53.89
CA LYS A 4 10.07 -6.59 53.14
C LYS A 4 9.55 -5.45 52.25
N LEU A 5 9.66 -4.20 52.71
CA LEU A 5 9.31 -3.01 51.93
C LEU A 5 10.28 -2.79 50.76
N LEU A 6 11.58 -2.98 50.98
CA LEU A 6 12.60 -2.91 49.92
C LEU A 6 12.37 -4.00 48.87
N PHE A 7 12.08 -5.24 49.30
CA PHE A 7 11.77 -6.34 48.39
C PHE A 7 10.51 -6.05 47.55
N LEU A 8 9.46 -5.51 48.16
CA LEU A 8 8.24 -5.12 47.45
C LEU A 8 8.50 -4.02 46.42
N MET A 9 9.32 -3.01 46.75
CA MET A 9 9.71 -1.96 45.81
C MET A 9 10.53 -2.49 44.63
N VAL A 10 11.43 -3.44 44.85
CA VAL A 10 12.20 -4.08 43.77
C VAL A 10 11.29 -4.92 42.86
N VAL A 11 10.35 -5.68 43.43
CA VAL A 11 9.37 -6.47 42.65
C VAL A 11 8.46 -5.56 41.82
N LEU A 12 8.02 -4.42 42.36
CA LEU A 12 7.17 -3.45 41.66
C LEU A 12 7.92 -2.70 40.53
N TYR A 13 9.23 -2.53 40.65
CA TYR A 13 10.07 -1.92 39.60
C TYR A 13 10.28 -2.87 38.42
N CYS A 14 10.34 -4.18 38.64
CA CYS A 14 10.51 -5.15 37.56
C CYS A 14 9.29 -5.26 36.63
N THR A 15 8.08 -4.96 37.10
CA THR A 15 6.84 -5.09 36.31
C THR A 15 6.56 -3.91 35.36
N LEU A 16 7.42 -2.88 35.37
CA LEU A 16 7.24 -1.67 34.55
C LEU A 16 8.14 -1.62 33.30
N ASN A 17 8.92 -2.67 33.02
CA ASN A 17 9.78 -2.71 31.84
C ASN A 17 9.06 -3.44 30.71
N TYR A 18 8.63 -2.70 29.68
CA TYR A 18 8.13 -3.28 28.44
C TYR A 18 9.31 -3.86 27.64
N ALA A 19 9.18 -5.11 27.17
CA ALA A 19 10.23 -5.80 26.40
C ALA A 19 10.18 -5.46 24.89
N GLN A 20 9.95 -4.19 24.56
CA GLN A 20 9.90 -3.69 23.18
C GLN A 20 11.31 -3.62 22.61
N VAL A 21 11.48 -3.91 21.33
CA VAL A 21 12.75 -3.72 20.63
C VAL A 21 12.68 -2.41 19.87
N GLY A 22 13.43 -1.40 20.32
CA GLY A 22 13.69 -0.19 19.56
C GLY A 22 15.03 -0.27 18.84
N ILE A 23 15.07 0.02 17.54
CA ILE A 23 16.30 0.20 16.76
C ILE A 23 16.29 1.64 16.25
N GLY A 24 17.23 2.45 16.73
CA GLY A 24 17.30 3.87 16.39
C GLY A 24 16.36 4.79 17.19
N THR A 25 15.53 4.21 18.07
CA THR A 25 14.69 4.94 19.03
C THR A 25 14.83 4.37 20.44
N THR A 26 14.75 5.23 21.46
CA THR A 26 14.74 4.83 22.88
C THR A 26 13.34 4.78 23.48
N THR A 27 12.35 5.24 22.74
CA THR A 27 10.95 5.31 23.17
C THR A 27 10.06 4.76 22.06
N PRO A 28 10.09 3.43 21.82
CA PRO A 28 9.23 2.84 20.82
C PRO A 28 7.76 3.13 21.14
N ASP A 29 6.93 3.24 20.10
CA ASP A 29 5.51 3.43 20.20
C ASP A 29 4.92 2.31 21.07
N PRO A 30 4.07 2.62 22.07
CA PRO A 30 3.49 1.61 22.96
C PRO A 30 2.71 0.50 22.24
N SER A 31 2.28 0.72 21.00
CA SER A 31 1.58 -0.27 20.17
C SER A 31 2.51 -1.17 19.35
N SER A 32 3.83 -0.97 19.41
CA SER A 32 4.83 -1.72 18.65
C SER A 32 5.58 -2.75 19.50
N ILE A 33 5.86 -3.92 18.92
CA ILE A 33 6.79 -4.91 19.49
C ILE A 33 8.22 -4.62 18.99
N LEU A 34 8.36 -4.15 17.76
CA LEU A 34 9.60 -3.71 17.12
C LEU A 34 9.35 -2.38 16.42
N GLU A 35 10.15 -1.37 16.75
CA GLU A 35 10.20 -0.11 16.01
C GLU A 35 11.61 0.12 15.47
N VAL A 36 11.69 0.47 14.19
CA VAL A 36 12.95 0.82 13.52
C VAL A 36 12.83 2.25 13.03
N GLU A 37 13.50 3.17 13.74
CA GLU A 37 13.50 4.60 13.41
C GLU A 37 14.85 5.00 12.81
N SER A 38 14.83 5.56 11.59
CA SER A 38 16.02 6.14 10.97
C SER A 38 15.62 7.17 9.91
N SER A 39 16.40 8.23 9.78
CA SER A 39 16.26 9.24 8.71
C SER A 39 17.15 8.97 7.50
N THR A 40 18.05 7.98 7.58
CA THR A 40 19.09 7.73 6.56
C THR A 40 19.28 6.26 6.18
N LEU A 41 18.82 5.32 7.02
CA LEU A 41 18.96 3.88 6.80
C LEU A 41 17.58 3.22 6.71
N GLY A 42 17.52 2.05 6.07
CA GLY A 42 16.32 1.22 5.98
C GLY A 42 16.50 -0.14 6.63
N MET A 43 15.44 -0.95 6.58
CA MET A 43 15.47 -2.34 7.04
C MET A 43 15.72 -3.29 5.87
N LEU A 44 16.77 -4.10 5.96
CA LEU A 44 16.96 -5.25 5.07
C LEU A 44 16.21 -6.46 5.65
N THR A 45 15.15 -6.88 4.97
CA THR A 45 14.44 -8.12 5.27
C THR A 45 15.25 -9.35 4.83
N PRO A 46 14.89 -10.57 5.26
CA PRO A 46 15.49 -11.79 4.72
C PRO A 46 15.40 -11.83 3.20
N ARG A 47 16.56 -11.94 2.54
CA ARG A 47 16.69 -12.04 1.08
C ARG A 47 17.01 -13.47 0.68
N MET A 48 16.30 -14.00 -0.30
CA MET A 48 16.45 -15.38 -0.74
C MET A 48 15.94 -15.58 -2.16
N THR A 49 16.35 -16.66 -2.81
CA THR A 49 15.81 -17.04 -4.13
C THR A 49 14.36 -17.51 -4.02
N THR A 50 13.64 -17.55 -5.14
CA THR A 50 12.27 -18.09 -5.19
C THR A 50 12.23 -19.53 -4.66
N ALA A 51 13.22 -20.35 -5.03
CA ALA A 51 13.32 -21.72 -4.57
C ALA A 51 13.49 -21.82 -3.05
N GLN A 52 14.32 -20.96 -2.45
CA GLN A 52 14.53 -20.91 -1.00
C GLN A 52 13.29 -20.42 -0.25
N ARG A 53 12.61 -19.39 -0.77
CA ARG A 53 11.34 -18.90 -0.20
C ARG A 53 10.28 -20.01 -0.18
N ASN A 54 10.10 -20.70 -1.30
CA ASN A 54 9.12 -21.77 -1.41
C ASN A 54 9.49 -23.01 -0.56
N ALA A 55 10.75 -23.14 -0.16
CA ALA A 55 11.22 -24.21 0.73
C ALA A 55 11.01 -23.92 2.23
N ILE A 56 10.55 -22.72 2.62
CA ILE A 56 10.20 -22.42 4.01
C ILE A 56 9.03 -23.32 4.43
N ALA A 57 9.25 -24.20 5.40
CA ALA A 57 8.21 -25.07 5.94
C ALA A 57 7.27 -24.29 6.87
N SER A 58 5.95 -24.43 6.65
CA SER A 58 4.91 -23.79 7.46
C SER A 58 5.13 -22.29 7.70
N PRO A 59 5.25 -21.47 6.63
CA PRO A 59 5.46 -20.03 6.78
C PRO A 59 4.30 -19.38 7.53
N ALA A 60 4.62 -18.44 8.43
CA ALA A 60 3.61 -17.72 9.19
C ALA A 60 2.86 -16.73 8.30
N ASN A 61 1.58 -16.47 8.61
CA ASN A 61 0.82 -15.41 7.96
C ASN A 61 1.53 -14.05 8.14
N GLY A 62 1.63 -13.26 7.07
CA GLY A 62 2.32 -11.98 7.05
C GLY A 62 3.85 -12.09 7.09
N LEU A 63 4.43 -13.29 6.97
CA LEU A 63 5.89 -13.45 6.88
C LEU A 63 6.43 -12.72 5.64
N LEU A 64 7.25 -11.70 5.84
CA LEU A 64 7.80 -10.84 4.79
C LEU A 64 9.23 -11.27 4.41
N VAL A 65 9.47 -11.43 3.11
CA VAL A 65 10.80 -11.70 2.54
C VAL A 65 11.01 -10.87 1.27
N TYR A 66 12.26 -10.74 0.85
CA TYR A 66 12.61 -10.20 -0.46
C TYR A 66 13.12 -11.34 -1.37
N ASP A 67 12.40 -11.59 -2.46
CA ASP A 67 12.75 -12.59 -3.47
C ASP A 67 13.77 -12.00 -4.45
N THR A 68 14.97 -12.58 -4.49
CA THR A 68 16.08 -12.07 -5.31
C THR A 68 15.99 -12.45 -6.79
N ASP A 69 15.20 -13.46 -7.15
CA ASP A 69 15.05 -13.87 -8.56
C ASP A 69 14.09 -12.92 -9.29
N PHE A 70 13.02 -12.49 -8.59
CA PHE A 70 12.07 -11.49 -9.10
C PHE A 70 12.42 -10.05 -8.74
N GLY A 71 13.25 -9.83 -7.72
CA GLY A 71 13.59 -8.49 -7.23
C GLY A 71 12.43 -7.79 -6.52
N LEU A 72 11.52 -8.54 -5.89
CA LEU A 72 10.29 -8.03 -5.27
C LEU A 72 10.15 -8.52 -3.83
N PHE A 73 9.45 -7.74 -3.00
CA PHE A 73 9.00 -8.21 -1.70
C PHE A 73 7.83 -9.19 -1.86
N TYR A 74 7.79 -10.19 -1.00
CA TYR A 74 6.70 -11.15 -0.91
C TYR A 74 6.27 -11.33 0.54
N PHE A 75 4.97 -11.46 0.78
CA PHE A 75 4.43 -11.91 2.05
C PHE A 75 3.62 -13.20 1.89
N TYR A 76 3.56 -14.02 2.93
CA TYR A 76 2.74 -15.23 2.93
C TYR A 76 1.33 -14.95 3.47
N ASP A 77 0.27 -15.34 2.75
CA ASP A 77 -1.13 -15.01 3.08
C ASP A 77 -1.94 -16.18 3.69
N ASN A 78 -1.25 -17.15 4.31
CA ASN A 78 -1.72 -18.49 4.71
C ASN A 78 -1.85 -19.52 3.59
N THR A 79 -2.02 -19.09 2.33
CA THR A 79 -2.25 -20.01 1.20
C THR A 79 -1.08 -20.03 0.23
N SER A 80 -0.49 -18.87 -0.03
CA SER A 80 0.56 -18.70 -1.03
C SER A 80 1.40 -17.45 -0.76
N TRP A 81 2.50 -17.36 -1.51
CA TRP A 81 3.37 -16.18 -1.50
C TRP A 81 2.81 -15.12 -2.44
N GLN A 82 2.42 -13.97 -1.89
CA GLN A 82 1.91 -12.83 -2.64
C GLN A 82 2.99 -11.78 -2.85
N PRO A 83 3.21 -11.28 -4.08
CA PRO A 83 4.12 -10.18 -4.32
C PRO A 83 3.53 -8.87 -3.77
N LEU A 84 4.37 -8.08 -3.11
CA LEU A 84 4.10 -6.66 -2.89
C LEU A 84 4.58 -5.88 -4.11
N SER A 85 3.69 -5.76 -5.09
CA SER A 85 3.92 -4.99 -6.31
C SER A 85 2.82 -3.96 -6.53
N SER A 86 3.17 -2.73 -6.87
CA SER A 86 2.26 -1.80 -7.53
C SER A 86 2.26 -2.12 -9.02
N SER A 87 1.23 -2.81 -9.50
CA SER A 87 1.06 -2.97 -10.95
C SER A 87 0.66 -1.61 -11.53
N GLN A 88 1.64 -0.85 -12.04
CA GLN A 88 1.37 0.33 -12.85
C GLN A 88 1.14 -0.10 -14.30
N ARG A 89 -0.05 0.20 -14.83
CA ARG A 89 -0.32 0.09 -16.27
C ARG A 89 0.36 1.27 -16.96
N ASN A 90 1.04 1.02 -18.09
CA ASN A 90 1.64 2.09 -18.89
C ASN A 90 0.58 3.01 -19.53
N ASN A 91 -0.60 2.45 -19.78
CA ASN A 91 -1.77 3.05 -20.41
C ASN A 91 -2.85 3.29 -19.35
N TYR A 92 -2.58 4.23 -18.45
CA TYR A 92 -3.44 4.56 -17.32
C TYR A 92 -3.55 6.07 -17.13
N LYS A 93 -4.77 6.54 -16.82
CA LYS A 93 -5.05 7.93 -16.48
C LYS A 93 -6.03 8.01 -15.31
N LEU A 94 -5.65 8.73 -14.26
CA LEU A 94 -6.51 9.05 -13.13
C LEU A 94 -7.23 10.38 -13.41
N VAL A 95 -8.56 10.37 -13.31
CA VAL A 95 -9.44 11.53 -13.56
C VAL A 95 -10.04 11.97 -12.23
N LYS A 96 -9.62 13.13 -11.74
CA LYS A 96 -10.12 13.75 -10.50
C LYS A 96 -11.03 14.95 -10.77
N ASP A 97 -10.87 15.56 -11.93
CA ASP A 97 -11.69 16.67 -12.39
C ASP A 97 -11.90 16.58 -13.91
N VAL A 98 -12.96 17.22 -14.43
CA VAL A 98 -13.23 17.23 -15.87
C VAL A 98 -12.08 17.87 -16.69
N SER A 99 -11.31 18.78 -16.09
CA SER A 99 -10.13 19.37 -16.73
C SER A 99 -9.02 18.36 -17.03
N ASP A 100 -8.98 17.23 -16.31
CA ASP A 100 -8.07 16.13 -16.62
C ASP A 100 -8.39 15.53 -18.00
N LEU A 101 -9.63 15.64 -18.50
CA LEU A 101 -10.07 15.16 -19.82
C LEU A 101 -9.93 16.20 -20.94
N SER A 102 -9.18 17.28 -20.74
CA SER A 102 -9.03 18.37 -21.72
C SER A 102 -8.41 17.93 -23.06
N ALA A 103 -7.49 16.97 -23.04
CA ALA A 103 -6.90 16.41 -24.25
C ALA A 103 -7.91 15.58 -25.05
N GLU A 104 -8.70 14.76 -24.36
CA GLU A 104 -9.78 13.94 -24.90
C GLU A 104 -10.91 14.79 -25.47
N LEU A 105 -11.24 15.90 -24.80
CA LEU A 105 -12.19 16.88 -25.31
C LEU A 105 -11.71 17.52 -26.62
N THR A 106 -10.43 17.87 -26.67
CA THR A 106 -9.81 18.43 -27.88
C THR A 106 -9.79 17.40 -29.01
N ALA A 107 -9.48 16.14 -28.70
CA ALA A 107 -9.47 15.03 -29.66
C ALA A 107 -10.88 14.74 -30.21
N GLY A 108 -11.92 14.85 -29.36
CA GLY A 108 -13.33 14.73 -29.75
C GLY A 108 -13.93 16.00 -30.35
N GLY A 109 -13.10 16.97 -30.76
CA GLY A 109 -13.54 18.20 -31.43
C GLY A 109 -14.37 19.15 -30.57
N GLY A 110 -14.32 19.01 -29.24
CA GLY A 110 -15.13 19.78 -28.29
C GLY A 110 -16.58 19.33 -28.17
N THR A 111 -16.98 18.25 -28.86
CA THR A 111 -18.35 17.71 -28.84
C THR A 111 -18.48 16.41 -28.06
N GLU A 112 -17.36 15.76 -27.78
CA GLU A 112 -17.26 14.56 -26.95
C GLU A 112 -15.87 14.48 -26.31
N TYR A 113 -15.74 13.71 -25.23
CA TYR A 113 -14.45 13.27 -24.72
C TYR A 113 -14.07 11.98 -25.45
N LEU A 114 -13.20 12.08 -26.46
CA LEU A 114 -12.67 10.92 -27.19
C LEU A 114 -11.50 10.33 -26.39
N LEU A 115 -11.73 9.19 -25.73
CA LEU A 115 -10.71 8.54 -24.91
C LEU A 115 -9.62 7.87 -25.75
N ASP A 116 -8.44 7.68 -25.17
CA ASP A 116 -7.33 6.99 -25.82
C ASP A 116 -7.57 5.47 -25.86
N THR A 117 -7.41 4.87 -27.04
CA THR A 117 -7.59 3.43 -27.24
C THR A 117 -6.71 2.61 -26.31
N ASN A 118 -7.23 1.48 -25.81
CA ASN A 118 -6.54 0.59 -24.89
C ASN A 118 -6.09 1.26 -23.57
N THR A 119 -6.62 2.41 -23.16
CA THR A 119 -6.23 3.07 -21.91
C THR A 119 -7.25 2.82 -20.79
N LEU A 120 -6.77 2.63 -19.56
CA LEU A 120 -7.62 2.58 -18.36
C LEU A 120 -7.75 3.99 -17.77
N TYR A 121 -8.97 4.50 -17.74
CA TYR A 121 -9.34 5.73 -17.05
C TYR A 121 -9.96 5.38 -15.70
N GLU A 122 -9.32 5.78 -14.61
CA GLU A 122 -9.84 5.60 -13.26
C GLU A 122 -10.48 6.90 -12.79
N ILE A 123 -11.75 6.82 -12.40
CA ILE A 123 -12.50 7.94 -11.84
C ILE A 123 -12.25 7.95 -10.34
N ASN A 124 -11.84 9.11 -9.82
CA ASN A 124 -11.63 9.32 -8.40
C ASN A 124 -12.32 10.63 -8.00
N GLY A 125 -13.59 10.51 -7.62
CA GLY A 125 -14.50 11.62 -7.36
C GLY A 125 -15.65 11.77 -8.36
N THR A 126 -16.49 12.77 -8.10
CA THR A 126 -17.65 13.07 -8.97
C THR A 126 -17.24 14.00 -10.12
N ILE A 127 -17.29 13.49 -11.35
CA ILE A 127 -16.88 14.21 -12.56
C ILE A 127 -18.11 14.67 -13.34
N ASN A 128 -18.27 16.00 -13.44
CA ASN A 128 -19.35 16.61 -14.20
C ASN A 128 -18.96 16.76 -15.68
N LEU A 129 -19.57 15.95 -16.53
CA LEU A 129 -19.31 15.87 -17.96
C LEU A 129 -20.20 16.86 -18.72
N ALA A 130 -19.57 17.89 -19.31
CA ALA A 130 -20.25 18.86 -20.18
C ALA A 130 -20.65 18.31 -21.56
N VAL A 131 -20.04 17.20 -21.98
CA VAL A 131 -20.27 16.52 -23.26
C VAL A 131 -20.16 15.00 -23.06
N PRO A 132 -20.76 14.16 -23.94
CA PRO A 132 -20.68 12.70 -23.79
C PRO A 132 -19.24 12.17 -23.90
N ILE A 133 -19.01 10.97 -23.33
CA ILE A 133 -17.75 10.23 -23.48
C ILE A 133 -17.88 9.25 -24.65
N ASN A 134 -16.87 9.23 -25.51
CA ASN A 134 -16.64 8.18 -26.49
C ASN A 134 -15.50 7.29 -25.99
N LEU A 135 -15.85 6.06 -25.61
CA LEU A 135 -14.90 5.11 -25.01
C LEU A 135 -13.75 4.76 -25.97
N ASN A 136 -13.99 4.70 -27.29
CA ASN A 136 -12.93 4.44 -28.26
C ASN A 136 -11.98 3.29 -27.86
N ASP A 137 -12.54 2.13 -27.50
CA ASP A 137 -11.80 0.95 -26.99
C ASP A 137 -10.97 1.19 -25.70
N ALA A 138 -11.29 2.22 -24.93
CA ALA A 138 -10.80 2.45 -23.59
C ALA A 138 -11.67 1.77 -22.52
N TYR A 139 -11.12 1.70 -21.30
CA TYR A 139 -11.78 1.16 -20.13
C TYR A 139 -11.97 2.27 -19.10
N ILE A 140 -13.11 2.25 -18.40
CA ILE A 140 -13.37 3.13 -17.26
C ILE A 140 -13.59 2.27 -16.02
N SER A 141 -12.97 2.64 -14.90
CA SER A 141 -13.21 2.05 -13.59
C SER A 141 -13.34 3.12 -12.51
N GLY A 142 -13.95 2.74 -11.39
CA GLY A 142 -13.93 3.47 -10.12
C GLY A 142 -13.83 2.46 -8.97
N GLU A 143 -13.39 2.91 -7.80
CA GLU A 143 -13.19 2.08 -6.62
C GLU A 143 -14.32 2.30 -5.59
N ASP A 144 -14.72 3.55 -5.34
CA ASP A 144 -15.82 3.90 -4.44
C ASP A 144 -17.11 4.20 -5.21
N THR A 145 -18.07 3.28 -5.14
CA THR A 145 -19.38 3.42 -5.81
C THR A 145 -20.21 4.63 -5.37
N ASN A 146 -19.89 5.27 -4.24
CA ASN A 146 -20.61 6.44 -3.73
C ASN A 146 -19.96 7.77 -4.13
N GLU A 147 -18.69 7.77 -4.53
CA GLU A 147 -17.92 8.99 -4.81
C GLU A 147 -17.46 9.06 -6.27
N ASP A 148 -17.10 7.92 -6.87
CA ASP A 148 -16.55 7.79 -8.22
C ASP A 148 -17.65 7.75 -9.27
N ILE A 149 -18.23 8.92 -9.54
CA ILE A 149 -19.46 9.05 -10.33
C ILE A 149 -19.20 9.95 -11.54
N LEU A 150 -19.61 9.48 -12.71
CA LEU A 150 -19.73 10.31 -13.91
C LEU A 150 -21.14 10.90 -13.98
N VAL A 151 -21.23 12.23 -13.94
CA VAL A 151 -22.51 12.96 -14.00
C VAL A 151 -22.59 13.70 -15.32
N ALA A 152 -23.59 13.38 -16.14
CA ALA A 152 -23.90 14.19 -17.31
C ALA A 152 -24.67 15.45 -16.89
N THR A 153 -24.19 16.63 -17.30
CA THR A 153 -24.84 17.93 -17.04
C THR A 153 -25.62 18.42 -18.24
#